data_AF-A0A9E0JE14-F1
#
_entry.id   AF-A0A9E0JE14-F1
#
_cell.length_a   1.000
_cell.length_b   1.000
_cell.length_c   1.000
_cell.angle_alpha   90.00
_cell.angle_beta   90.00
_cell.angle_gamma   90.00
#
_symmetry.space_group_name_H-M   'P 1'
#
loop_
_entity.id
_entity.type
_entity.pdbx_description
1 polymer ?
#
loop_
_entity_poly.entity_id
_entity_poly.type
_entity_poly.pdbx_seq_one_letter_code
_entity_poly.pdbx_strand_id
1 'polypeptide(L)' 'MGSFDLGVGLAFWLMIASAILCVVYGAINWNKDKEEPVLNTASWDADEDKINEEL' A
#
# COMPACT_ATOMS: atom_id res chain seq x y z
N MET A 1 -10.69 42.49 12.71
CA MET A 1 -10.07 42.12 11.43
C MET A 1 -8.68 41.58 11.75
N GLY A 2 -8.43 40.29 11.51
CA GLY A 2 -7.08 39.75 11.29
C GLY A 2 -6.15 39.62 12.50
N SER A 3 -6.47 38.77 13.47
CA SER A 3 -5.40 38.00 14.13
C SER A 3 -5.08 36.85 13.18
N PHE A 4 -3.83 36.70 12.76
CA PHE A 4 -3.33 35.45 12.21
C PHE A 4 -3.76 34.35 13.17
N ASP A 5 -4.76 33.55 12.79
CA ASP A 5 -5.24 32.47 13.62
C ASP A 5 -4.19 31.36 13.53
N LEU A 6 -3.20 31.46 14.41
CA LEU A 6 -2.18 30.45 14.59
C LEU A 6 -2.81 29.07 14.79
N GLY A 7 -4.04 28.99 15.31
CA GLY A 7 -4.82 27.77 15.40
C GLY A 7 -5.18 27.18 14.04
N VAL A 8 -5.64 28.00 13.09
CA VAL A 8 -5.96 27.54 11.72
C VAL A 8 -4.70 27.11 10.98
N GLY A 9 -3.62 27.88 11.07
CA GLY A 9 -2.34 27.54 10.45
C GLY A 9 -1.75 26.24 11.00
N LEU A 10 -1.82 26.04 12.32
CA LEU A 10 -1.36 24.84 12.99
C LEU A 10 -2.26 23.63 12.66
N ALA A 11 -3.59 23.79 12.65
CA ALA A 11 -4.52 22.74 12.28
C ALA A 11 -4.29 22.24 10.84
N PHE A 12 -4.03 23.16 9.90
CA PHE A 12 -3.70 22.81 8.51
C PHE A 12 -2.42 21.95 8.43
N TRP A 13 -1.36 22.35 9.13
CA TRP A 13 -0.11 21.59 9.17
C TRP A 13 -0.27 20.22 9.85
N LEU A 14 -1.07 20.12 10.93
CA LEU A 14 -1.36 18.85 11.59
C LEU A 14 -2.13 17.88 10.68
N MET A 15 -3.10 18.38 9.90
CA MET A 15 -3.83 17.55 8.94
C MET A 15 -2.92 17.00 7.85
N ILE A 16 -2.01 17.83 7.32
CA ILE A 16 -1.02 17.38 6.35
C ILE A 16 -0.10 16.32 6.96
N ALA A 17 0.42 16.57 8.16
CA ALA A 17 1.28 15.61 8.86
C ALA A 17 0.56 14.27 9.09
N SER A 18 -0.72 14.31 9.50
CA SER A 18 -1.55 13.12 9.68
C SER A 18 -1.73 12.34 8.38
N ALA A 19 -2.08 13.02 7.29
CA ALA A 19 -2.22 12.39 5.98
C ALA A 19 -0.92 11.72 5.52
N ILE A 20 0.22 12.39 5.69
CA ILE A 20 1.54 11.84 5.36
C ILE A 20 1.82 10.60 6.22
N LEU A 21 1.59 10.66 7.53
CA LEU A 21 1.80 9.52 8.43
C LEU A 21 0.96 8.31 8.03
N CYS A 22 -0.31 8.50 7.68
CA CYS A 22 -1.20 7.43 7.22
C CYS A 22 -0.68 6.79 5.93
N VAL A 23 -0.27 7.59 4.94
CA VAL A 23 0.23 7.08 3.66
C VAL A 23 1.58 6.38 3.83
N VAL A 24 2.50 6.96 4.60
CA VAL A 24 3.83 6.36 4.85
C VAL A 24 3.70 5.07 5.63
N TYR A 25 2.90 5.06 6.70
CA TYR A 25 2.65 3.83 7.46
C TYR A 25 1.99 2.76 6.59
N GLY A 26 0.96 3.14 5.82
CA GLY A 26 0.32 2.27 4.85
C GLY A 26 1.34 1.68 3.87
N ALA A 27 2.17 2.52 3.23
CA ALA A 27 3.19 2.07 2.28
C ALA A 27 4.25 1.14 2.91
N ILE A 28 4.70 1.42 4.13
CA ILE A 28 5.66 0.57 4.85
C ILE A 28 5.01 -0.75 5.28
N ASN A 29 3.77 -0.71 5.77
CA ASN A 29 3.09 -1.88 6.32
C ASN A 29 2.39 -2.72 5.24
N TRP A 30 2.19 -2.19 4.03
CA TRP A 30 1.49 -2.84 2.91
C TRP A 30 2.08 -4.22 2.55
N ASN A 31 3.35 -4.46 2.88
CA ASN A 31 4.08 -5.64 2.47
C ASN A 31 4.72 -6.41 3.64
N LYS A 32 4.37 -6.08 4.90
CA LYS A 32 4.93 -6.77 6.08
C LYS A 32 4.29 -8.12 6.35
N ASP A 33 3.01 -8.27 6.00
CA ASP A 33 2.24 -9.50 6.18
C ASP A 33 2.03 -10.23 4.85
N LYS A 34 2.99 -10.13 3.92
CA LYS A 34 3.07 -11.15 2.88
C LYS A 34 3.57 -12.42 3.55
N GLU A 35 2.60 -13.21 4.05
CA GLU A 35 2.65 -14.65 3.82
C GLU A 35 3.21 -14.84 2.42
N GLU A 36 4.24 -15.69 2.36
CA GLU A 36 5.00 -16.03 1.17
C GLU A 36 4.12 -16.04 -0.07
N PRO A 37 4.62 -15.66 -1.26
CA PRO A 37 3.85 -15.94 -2.47
C PRO A 37 3.62 -17.46 -2.52
N VAL A 38 2.47 -17.94 -2.03
CA VAL A 38 1.95 -19.30 -2.20
C VAL A 38 1.43 -19.45 -3.62
N LEU A 39 2.19 -18.91 -4.57
CA LEU A 39 2.05 -19.14 -5.97
C LEU A 39 3.47 -19.41 -6.43
N ASN A 40 3.83 -20.69 -6.34
CA ASN A 40 4.87 -21.26 -7.18
C ASN A 40 4.39 -21.08 -8.63
N THR A 41 4.54 -19.87 -9.17
CA THR A 41 4.15 -19.52 -10.54
C THR A 41 4.85 -20.41 -11.54
N ALA A 42 6.06 -20.90 -11.21
CA ALA A 42 6.81 -21.82 -12.05
C ALA A 42 6.15 -23.22 -12.19
N SER A 43 5.38 -23.69 -11.20
CA SER A 43 4.61 -24.94 -11.36
C SER A 43 3.28 -24.71 -12.10
N TRP A 44 2.66 -23.54 -11.93
CA TRP A 44 1.45 -23.17 -12.67
C TRP A 44 1.71 -23.05 -14.17
N ASP A 45 2.80 -22.40 -14.58
CA ASP A 45 3.18 -22.29 -16.00
C ASP A 45 3.38 -23.69 -16.63
N ALA A 46 4.01 -24.62 -15.90
CA ALA A 46 4.25 -25.98 -16.39
C ALA A 46 2.99 -26.87 -16.43
N ASP A 47 2.00 -26.59 -15.57
CA ASP A 47 0.72 -27.29 -15.55
C ASP A 47 -0.23 -26.75 -16.64
N GLU A 48 -0.19 -25.44 -16.95
CA GLU A 48 -0.93 -24.86 -18.08
C GLU A 48 -0.46 -25.39 -19.44
N ASP A 49 0.86 -25.55 -19.64
CA ASP A 49 1.41 -26.10 -20.89
C ASP A 49 0.92 -27.54 -21.14
N LYS A 50 0.86 -28.37 -20.10
CA LYS A 50 0.35 -29.76 -20.22
C LYS A 50 -1.15 -29.82 -20.54
N ILE A 51 -1.95 -28.96 -19.90
CA ILE A 51 -3.40 -28.93 -20.14
C ILE A 51 -3.71 -28.47 -21.57
N ASN A 52 -2.93 -27.53 -22.12
CA ASN A 52 -3.08 -27.09 -23.52
C ASN A 52 -2.64 -28.15 -24.54
N GLU A 53 -1.69 -29.03 -24.21
CA GLU A 53 -1.23 -30.09 -25.10
C GLU A 53 -2.18 -31.31 -25.14
N GLU A 54 -2.96 -31.53 -24.08
CA GLU A 54 -3.98 -32.59 -24.00
C GLU A 54 -5.36 -32.21 -24.57
N LEU A 55 -5.55 -30.96 -25.01
CA LEU A 55 -6.78 -30.40 -25.63
C LEU A 55 -6.72 -30.42 -27.16
#